data_AF-A0A8J6RD99-F1
#
_entry.id   AF-A0A8J6RD99-F1
#
_cell.length_a   1.000
_cell.length_b   1.000
_cell.length_c   1.000
_cell.angle_alpha   90.00
_cell.angle_beta   90.00
_cell.angle_gamma   90.00
#
_symmetry.space_group_name_H-M   'P 1'
#
loop_
_entity.id
_entity.type
_entity.pdbx_description
1 polymer ?
#
loop_
_entity_poly.entity_id
_entity_poly.type
_entity_poly.pdbx_seq_one_letter_code
_entity_poly.pdbx_strand_id
1 'polypeptide(L)'
;MIAKELDPIAPNASKQVQAGHRAEEQMAFYLRRAFGEDPNIKVINGLRLERRGEVAQIDHLLISTHGFILIESKSVTTQIRVNEQGEWSRQVGSVWQGMPSPLLQVERQAELLKALLNDHVDQFFRKVLTLQFTFASVPFDGLVAISDIGVIQRPPGFATQQVLKADQITKRIQEMHAAYRRASSLFSLNVRDAGAEFSDRKVTNLAEFLLQQHSPQPQLPPLEAPTALPNSVEPPSISRPKQVVLPVAKSQSDQSPLPRPQTAPAPITLKDSASTTVKPQTQPAPSPQPQTTPARAVPSSAETALVPACRACGSSHLAVVYGKYGYYFKCADCEGNTPIKVNCANGEKAKISKRGREFYLVCQDAPHPQLFHVNPET
;
A
#
# COMPACT_ATOMS: atom_id res chain seq x y z
N MET A 1 6.44 -17.28 -23.46
CA MET A 1 5.87 -16.73 -24.70
C MET A 1 5.28 -15.36 -24.46
N ILE A 2 5.55 -14.40 -25.35
CA ILE A 2 4.86 -13.10 -25.36
C ILE A 2 3.52 -13.27 -26.08
N ALA A 3 2.42 -13.06 -25.36
CA ALA A 3 1.06 -13.13 -25.88
C ALA A 3 0.55 -11.77 -26.38
N LYS A 4 1.08 -10.66 -25.83
CA LYS A 4 0.81 -9.29 -26.32
C LYS A 4 2.02 -8.40 -26.10
N GLU A 5 2.36 -7.62 -27.13
CA GLU A 5 3.37 -6.57 -27.08
C GLU A 5 2.78 -5.24 -26.59
N LEU A 6 3.65 -4.32 -26.15
CA LEU A 6 3.21 -2.98 -25.77
C LEU A 6 2.63 -2.25 -26.98
N ASP A 7 1.59 -1.44 -26.73
CA ASP A 7 1.02 -0.58 -27.74
C ASP A 7 1.96 0.62 -27.98
N PRO A 8 2.05 1.12 -29.23
CA PRO A 8 2.81 2.31 -29.52
C PRO A 8 2.17 3.54 -28.88
N ILE A 9 3.00 4.47 -28.40
CA ILE A 9 2.52 5.77 -27.92
C ILE A 9 2.31 6.75 -29.08
N ALA A 10 1.43 7.73 -28.87
CA ALA A 10 1.21 8.81 -29.82
C ALA A 10 2.52 9.61 -30.06
N PRO A 11 2.82 10.03 -31.31
CA PRO A 11 4.07 10.75 -31.63
C PRO A 11 4.27 12.05 -30.84
N ASN A 12 3.18 12.69 -30.43
CA ASN A 12 3.14 13.95 -29.68
C ASN A 12 2.87 13.74 -28.17
N ALA A 13 3.07 12.53 -27.65
CA ALA A 13 2.90 12.23 -26.23
C ALA A 13 3.80 13.13 -25.35
N SER A 14 3.29 13.50 -24.17
CA SER A 14 4.04 14.33 -23.22
C SER A 14 5.32 13.64 -22.74
N LYS A 15 6.30 14.41 -22.26
CA LYS A 15 7.55 13.86 -21.68
C LYS A 15 7.28 12.84 -20.57
N GLN A 16 6.22 13.04 -19.78
CA GLN A 16 5.84 12.12 -18.71
C GLN A 16 5.32 10.79 -19.26
N VAL A 17 4.48 10.83 -20.30
CA VAL A 17 3.98 9.61 -20.98
C VAL A 17 5.14 8.86 -21.64
N GLN A 18 6.03 9.57 -22.34
CA GLN A 18 7.23 8.96 -22.93
C GLN A 18 8.13 8.31 -21.88
N ALA A 19 8.31 8.95 -20.72
CA ALA A 19 9.12 8.40 -19.64
C ALA A 19 8.50 7.14 -19.03
N GLY A 20 7.16 7.11 -18.85
CA GLY A 20 6.42 5.92 -18.43
C GLY A 20 6.58 4.77 -19.43
N HIS A 21 6.29 5.05 -20.70
CA HIS A 21 6.39 4.05 -21.77
C HIS A 21 7.81 3.47 -21.91
N ARG A 22 8.87 4.28 -21.79
CA ARG A 22 10.25 3.75 -21.76
C ARG A 22 10.52 2.79 -20.59
N ALA A 23 9.91 3.03 -19.43
CA ALA A 23 10.04 2.11 -18.29
C ALA A 23 9.30 0.79 -18.56
N GLU A 24 8.11 0.87 -19.18
CA GLU A 24 7.38 -0.30 -19.66
C GLU A 24 8.17 -1.06 -20.74
N GLU A 25 8.76 -0.38 -21.72
CA GLU A 25 9.58 -0.99 -22.78
C GLU A 25 10.81 -1.71 -22.21
N GLN A 26 11.50 -1.09 -21.24
CA GLN A 26 12.64 -1.70 -20.56
C GLN A 26 12.21 -3.01 -19.86
N MET A 27 11.09 -2.99 -19.13
CA MET A 27 10.60 -4.18 -18.44
C MET A 27 10.12 -5.24 -19.44
N ALA A 28 9.38 -4.86 -20.49
CA ALA A 28 8.95 -5.77 -21.55
C ALA A 28 10.14 -6.44 -22.26
N PHE A 29 11.23 -5.70 -22.48
CA PHE A 29 12.48 -6.26 -23.03
C PHE A 29 13.06 -7.35 -22.12
N TYR A 30 13.15 -7.11 -20.81
CA TYR A 30 13.64 -8.11 -19.87
C TYR A 30 12.74 -9.34 -19.80
N LEU A 31 11.41 -9.14 -19.81
CA LEU A 31 10.45 -10.25 -19.82
C LEU A 31 10.54 -11.07 -21.11
N ARG A 32 10.68 -10.44 -22.27
CA ARG A 32 10.88 -11.14 -23.55
C ARG A 32 12.17 -11.95 -23.53
N ARG A 33 13.27 -11.38 -23.06
CA ARG A 33 14.55 -12.10 -22.98
C ARG A 33 14.48 -13.30 -22.04
N ALA A 34 13.82 -13.17 -20.90
CA ALA A 34 13.77 -14.23 -19.88
C ALA A 34 12.71 -15.30 -20.15
N PHE A 35 11.56 -14.91 -20.70
CA PHE A 35 10.37 -15.75 -20.78
C PHE A 35 9.77 -15.83 -22.20
N GLY A 36 10.35 -15.17 -23.20
CA GLY A 36 9.84 -15.14 -24.58
C GLY A 36 9.69 -16.54 -25.18
N GLU A 37 10.61 -17.44 -24.87
CA GLU A 37 10.62 -18.83 -25.37
C GLU A 37 10.07 -19.85 -24.35
N ASP A 38 9.66 -19.43 -23.15
CA ASP A 38 9.12 -20.36 -22.14
C ASP A 38 7.67 -20.72 -22.50
N PRO A 39 7.35 -22.00 -22.76
CA PRO A 39 5.99 -22.39 -23.12
C PRO A 39 5.00 -22.35 -21.93
N ASN A 40 5.50 -22.38 -20.70
CA ASN A 40 4.68 -22.44 -19.48
C ASN A 40 4.29 -21.06 -18.95
N ILE A 41 4.84 -19.99 -19.53
CA ILE A 41 4.62 -18.62 -19.13
C ILE A 41 4.07 -17.83 -20.32
N LYS A 42 2.93 -17.17 -20.12
CA LYS A 42 2.37 -16.21 -21.07
C LYS A 42 2.57 -14.81 -20.50
N VAL A 43 3.16 -13.91 -21.28
CA VAL A 43 3.37 -12.50 -20.91
C VAL A 43 2.43 -11.63 -21.75
N ILE A 44 1.62 -10.80 -21.09
CA ILE A 44 0.74 -9.81 -21.72
C ILE A 44 1.21 -8.44 -21.27
N ASN A 45 1.67 -7.61 -22.21
CA ASN A 45 2.10 -6.25 -21.93
C ASN A 45 0.97 -5.24 -22.22
N GLY A 46 0.82 -4.22 -21.36
CA GLY A 46 -0.17 -3.15 -21.51
C GLY A 46 -1.61 -3.65 -21.53
N LEU A 47 -1.99 -4.46 -20.53
CA LEU A 47 -3.35 -5.00 -20.44
C LEU A 47 -4.27 -4.01 -19.71
N ARG A 48 -5.26 -3.48 -20.43
CA ARG A 48 -6.33 -2.67 -19.85
C ARG A 48 -7.64 -3.46 -19.80
N LEU A 49 -8.21 -3.59 -18.60
CA LEU A 49 -9.44 -4.32 -18.29
C LEU A 49 -10.46 -3.38 -17.66
N GLU A 50 -11.73 -3.64 -17.93
CA GLU A 50 -12.85 -2.92 -17.34
C GLU A 50 -13.83 -3.90 -16.68
N ARG A 51 -14.29 -3.55 -15.47
CA ARG A 51 -15.27 -4.33 -14.73
C ARG A 51 -16.17 -3.40 -13.93
N ARG A 52 -17.48 -3.41 -14.23
CA ARG A 52 -18.51 -2.63 -13.50
C ARG A 52 -18.15 -1.13 -13.39
N GLY A 53 -17.57 -0.56 -14.45
CA GLY A 53 -17.15 0.84 -14.51
C GLY A 53 -15.78 1.12 -13.87
N GLU A 54 -15.14 0.15 -13.22
CA GLU A 54 -13.76 0.26 -12.76
C GLU A 54 -12.80 -0.19 -13.85
N VAL A 55 -11.68 0.50 -13.99
CA VAL A 55 -10.65 0.22 -14.99
C VAL A 55 -9.33 -0.12 -14.31
N ALA A 56 -8.72 -1.25 -14.68
CA ALA A 56 -7.35 -1.58 -14.33
C ALA A 56 -6.48 -1.55 -15.58
N GLN A 57 -5.41 -0.75 -15.55
CA GLN A 57 -4.30 -0.84 -16.49
C GLN A 57 -3.18 -1.60 -15.80
N ILE A 58 -2.71 -2.69 -16.41
CA ILE A 58 -1.67 -3.58 -15.91
C ILE A 58 -0.51 -3.52 -16.91
N ASP A 59 0.63 -2.99 -16.47
CA ASP A 59 1.77 -2.77 -17.37
C ASP A 59 2.31 -4.09 -17.92
N HIS A 60 2.50 -5.08 -17.05
CA HIS A 60 2.86 -6.44 -17.47
C HIS A 60 2.16 -7.49 -16.61
N LEU A 61 1.53 -8.46 -17.27
CA LEU A 61 0.92 -9.62 -16.64
C LEU A 61 1.63 -10.89 -17.10
N LEU A 62 2.10 -11.70 -16.15
CA LEU A 62 2.55 -13.05 -16.39
C LEU A 62 1.48 -14.03 -15.91
N ILE A 63 1.18 -15.02 -16.75
CA ILE A 63 0.26 -16.11 -16.47
C ILE A 63 1.04 -17.41 -16.57
N SER A 64 0.95 -18.23 -15.52
CA SER A 64 1.59 -19.54 -15.46
C SER A 64 0.66 -20.58 -14.85
N THR A 65 1.10 -21.84 -14.86
CA THR A 65 0.39 -22.92 -14.17
C THR A 65 0.31 -22.75 -12.65
N HIS A 66 1.07 -21.81 -12.08
CA HIS A 66 1.07 -21.53 -10.65
C HIS A 66 0.21 -20.32 -10.26
N GLY A 67 -0.28 -19.53 -11.22
CA GLY A 67 -1.06 -18.31 -10.98
C GLY A 67 -0.53 -17.11 -11.78
N PHE A 68 -0.81 -15.92 -11.24
CA PHE A 68 -0.58 -14.65 -11.92
C PHE A 68 0.48 -13.81 -11.21
N ILE A 69 1.32 -13.14 -11.99
CA ILE A 69 2.25 -12.12 -11.50
C ILE A 69 1.99 -10.83 -12.27
N LEU A 70 1.62 -9.77 -11.56
CA LEU A 70 1.42 -8.44 -12.09
C LEU A 70 2.65 -7.60 -11.79
N ILE A 71 3.10 -6.81 -12.76
CA ILE A 71 4.25 -5.92 -12.60
C ILE A 71 3.80 -4.50 -12.94
N GLU A 72 3.99 -3.59 -12.00
CA GLU A 72 3.84 -2.14 -12.18
C GLU A 72 5.21 -1.52 -12.46
N SER A 73 5.36 -0.89 -13.61
CA SER A 73 6.60 -0.26 -14.09
C SER A 73 6.60 1.24 -13.78
N LYS A 74 7.52 1.68 -12.93
CA LYS A 74 7.68 3.11 -12.57
C LYS A 74 8.95 3.68 -13.17
N SER A 75 8.78 4.74 -13.96
CA SER A 75 9.90 5.55 -14.47
C SER A 75 10.54 6.36 -13.33
N VAL A 76 11.57 5.79 -12.71
CA VAL A 76 12.31 6.38 -11.59
C VAL A 76 13.79 6.29 -11.92
N THR A 77 14.33 7.39 -12.44
CA THR A 77 15.77 7.52 -12.71
C THR A 77 16.55 8.12 -11.54
N THR A 78 15.83 8.65 -10.53
CA THR A 78 16.40 9.28 -9.34
C THR A 78 16.23 8.36 -8.12
N GLN A 79 15.41 8.75 -7.14
CA GLN A 79 15.18 8.01 -5.92
C GLN A 79 13.70 7.98 -5.58
N ILE A 80 13.23 6.84 -5.09
CA ILE A 80 12.00 6.75 -4.32
C ILE A 80 12.33 6.51 -2.86
N ARG A 81 11.45 7.00 -1.99
CA ARG A 81 11.48 6.78 -0.56
C ARG A 81 10.13 6.28 -0.11
N VAL A 82 10.14 5.27 0.75
CA VAL A 82 9.02 4.89 1.58
C VAL A 82 9.43 5.05 3.04
N ASN A 83 8.59 5.63 3.88
CA ASN A 83 8.84 5.75 5.31
C ASN A 83 8.23 4.58 6.09
N GLU A 84 8.37 4.57 7.41
CA GLU A 84 7.85 3.51 8.29
C GLU A 84 6.31 3.41 8.29
N GLN A 85 5.63 4.50 7.91
CA GLN A 85 4.17 4.57 7.78
C GLN A 85 3.69 4.07 6.41
N GLY A 86 4.59 3.71 5.50
CA GLY A 86 4.24 3.26 4.15
C GLY A 86 3.91 4.40 3.19
N GLU A 87 4.25 5.64 3.53
CA GLU A 87 4.05 6.81 2.67
C GLU A 87 5.16 6.91 1.64
N TRP A 88 4.79 7.11 0.38
CA TRP A 88 5.72 7.12 -0.74
C TRP A 88 6.06 8.54 -1.17
N SER A 89 7.32 8.74 -1.53
CA SER A 89 7.82 9.99 -2.10
C SER A 89 8.82 9.70 -3.20
N ARG A 90 8.87 10.57 -4.20
CA ARG A 90 9.89 10.56 -5.27
C ARG A 90 10.75 11.81 -5.18
N GLN A 91 12.02 11.68 -5.51
CA GLN A 91 12.92 12.82 -5.59
C GLN A 91 12.85 13.47 -6.97
N VAL A 92 12.47 14.75 -7.02
CA VAL A 92 12.49 15.58 -8.23
C VAL A 92 13.44 16.75 -7.97
N GLY A 93 14.64 16.71 -8.56
CA GLY A 93 15.72 17.64 -8.21
C GLY A 93 16.14 17.48 -6.75
N SER A 94 16.09 18.56 -5.97
CA SER A 94 16.40 18.56 -4.54
C SER A 94 15.18 18.30 -3.64
N VAL A 95 13.97 18.21 -4.21
CA VAL A 95 12.71 18.16 -3.46
C VAL A 95 12.13 16.76 -3.46
N TRP A 96 11.61 16.34 -2.30
CA TRP A 96 10.77 15.15 -2.17
C TRP A 96 9.31 15.50 -2.42
N GLN A 97 8.71 14.83 -3.40
CA GLN A 97 7.29 14.97 -3.72
C GLN A 97 6.57 13.68 -3.34
N GLY A 98 5.49 13.79 -2.56
CA GLY A 98 4.63 12.66 -2.24
C GLY A 98 4.09 11.99 -3.51
N MET A 99 3.95 10.66 -3.47
CA MET A 99 3.36 9.88 -4.55
C MET A 99 2.44 8.79 -4.00
N PRO A 100 1.45 8.31 -4.78
CA PRO A 100 0.67 7.14 -4.41
C PRO A 100 1.56 5.89 -4.29
N SER A 101 1.14 4.94 -3.47
CA SER A 101 1.85 3.66 -3.34
C SER A 101 1.73 2.83 -4.63
N PRO A 102 2.85 2.47 -5.28
CA PRO A 102 2.83 1.54 -6.41
C PRO A 102 2.40 0.13 -6.01
N LEU A 103 2.67 -0.28 -4.76
CA LEU A 103 2.24 -1.58 -4.22
C LEU A 103 0.72 -1.66 -4.12
N LEU A 104 0.07 -0.65 -3.51
CA LEU A 104 -1.39 -0.62 -3.45
C LEU A 104 -2.02 -0.49 -4.84
N GLN A 105 -1.31 0.08 -5.81
CA GLN A 105 -1.78 0.14 -7.20
C GLN A 105 -1.85 -1.26 -7.83
N VAL A 106 -0.76 -2.04 -7.72
CA VAL A 106 -0.73 -3.42 -8.26
C VAL A 106 -1.67 -4.36 -7.49
N GLU A 107 -1.86 -4.16 -6.18
CA GLU A 107 -2.83 -4.90 -5.38
C GLU A 107 -4.27 -4.66 -5.89
N ARG A 108 -4.67 -3.41 -6.12
CA ARG A 108 -6.01 -3.10 -6.69
C ARG A 108 -6.21 -3.68 -8.09
N GLN A 109 -5.18 -3.62 -8.94
CA GLN A 109 -5.23 -4.25 -10.27
C GLN A 109 -5.43 -5.77 -10.15
N ALA A 110 -4.73 -6.43 -9.23
CA ALA A 110 -4.86 -7.86 -8.97
C ALA A 110 -6.26 -8.22 -8.44
N GLU A 111 -6.82 -7.41 -7.55
CA GLU A 111 -8.19 -7.58 -7.04
C GLU A 111 -9.23 -7.48 -8.15
N LEU A 112 -9.12 -6.47 -9.03
CA LEU A 112 -10.02 -6.30 -10.17
C LEU A 112 -9.91 -7.49 -11.14
N LEU A 113 -8.68 -7.89 -11.50
CA LEU A 113 -8.45 -9.04 -12.37
C LEU A 113 -9.03 -10.32 -11.77
N LYS A 114 -8.78 -10.58 -10.48
CA LYS A 114 -9.32 -11.75 -9.77
C LYS A 114 -10.84 -11.73 -9.74
N ALA A 115 -11.46 -10.57 -9.52
CA ALA A 115 -12.91 -10.43 -9.54
C ALA A 115 -13.49 -10.66 -10.95
N LEU A 116 -12.85 -10.13 -11.99
CA LEU A 116 -13.24 -10.34 -13.40
C LEU A 116 -13.19 -11.82 -13.79
N LEU A 117 -12.13 -12.52 -13.40
CA LEU A 117 -11.98 -13.95 -13.66
C LEU A 117 -13.01 -14.79 -12.90
N ASN A 118 -13.38 -14.39 -11.67
CA ASN A 118 -14.44 -15.05 -10.91
C ASN A 118 -15.83 -14.85 -11.51
N ASP A 119 -16.12 -13.68 -12.11
CA ASP A 119 -17.38 -13.46 -12.84
C ASP A 119 -17.52 -14.43 -14.03
N HIS A 120 -16.40 -14.97 -14.55
CA HIS A 120 -16.34 -15.87 -15.70
C HIS A 120 -15.80 -17.26 -15.34
N VAL A 121 -15.87 -17.66 -14.07
CA VAL A 121 -15.21 -18.89 -13.58
C VAL A 121 -15.67 -20.15 -14.33
N ASP A 122 -16.93 -20.18 -14.76
CA ASP A 122 -17.56 -21.27 -15.50
C ASP A 122 -16.92 -21.53 -16.86
N GLN A 123 -16.21 -20.56 -17.44
CA GLN A 123 -15.47 -20.74 -18.70
C GLN A 123 -14.18 -21.54 -18.50
N PHE A 124 -13.63 -21.55 -17.28
CA PHE A 124 -12.33 -22.15 -16.97
C PHE A 124 -12.44 -23.44 -16.15
N PHE A 125 -13.49 -23.53 -15.33
CA PHE A 125 -13.74 -24.66 -14.46
C PHE A 125 -15.12 -25.24 -14.74
N ARG A 126 -15.19 -26.57 -14.89
CA ARG A 126 -16.47 -27.27 -15.01
C ARG A 126 -17.19 -27.21 -13.67
N LYS A 127 -18.50 -26.98 -13.70
CA LYS A 127 -19.36 -27.12 -12.52
C LYS A 127 -19.34 -28.59 -12.09
N VAL A 128 -18.70 -28.87 -10.97
CA VAL A 128 -18.85 -30.13 -10.26
C VAL A 128 -19.89 -29.88 -9.17
N LEU A 129 -20.93 -30.72 -9.12
CA LEU A 129 -22.17 -30.50 -8.38
C LEU A 129 -21.99 -30.19 -6.88
N THR A 130 -20.81 -30.50 -6.32
CA THR A 130 -20.45 -30.34 -4.91
C THR A 130 -19.32 -29.33 -4.64
N LEU A 131 -18.65 -28.78 -5.67
CA LEU A 131 -17.48 -27.92 -5.48
C LEU A 131 -17.56 -26.67 -6.36
N GLN A 132 -17.76 -25.51 -5.72
CA GLN A 132 -17.68 -24.22 -6.38
C GLN A 132 -16.22 -23.80 -6.55
N PHE A 133 -15.72 -23.91 -7.77
CA PHE A 133 -14.40 -23.38 -8.14
C PHE A 133 -14.42 -21.87 -8.14
N THR A 134 -13.34 -21.27 -7.63
CA THR A 134 -13.08 -19.84 -7.70
C THR A 134 -11.57 -19.62 -7.84
N PHE A 135 -11.18 -18.44 -8.28
CA PHE A 135 -9.79 -17.99 -8.27
C PHE A 135 -9.31 -17.61 -6.86
N ALA A 136 -10.07 -17.92 -5.79
CA ALA A 136 -9.70 -17.59 -4.41
C ALA A 136 -8.35 -18.20 -4.00
N SER A 137 -8.11 -19.47 -4.39
CA SER A 137 -6.90 -20.24 -4.07
C SER A 137 -5.73 -19.99 -5.05
N VAL A 138 -5.98 -19.32 -6.17
CA VAL A 138 -4.95 -18.98 -7.15
C VAL A 138 -4.19 -17.75 -6.66
N PRO A 139 -2.84 -17.76 -6.63
CA PRO A 139 -2.06 -16.61 -6.23
C PRO A 139 -2.08 -15.54 -7.35
N PHE A 140 -2.21 -14.30 -6.90
CA PHE A 140 -2.04 -13.08 -7.70
C PHE A 140 -0.98 -12.26 -6.98
N ASP A 141 0.26 -12.33 -7.46
CA ASP A 141 1.38 -11.63 -6.86
C ASP A 141 1.63 -10.31 -7.56
N GLY A 142 1.90 -9.25 -6.79
CA GLY A 142 2.25 -7.94 -7.32
C GLY A 142 3.73 -7.63 -7.13
N LEU A 143 4.37 -7.17 -8.20
CA LEU A 143 5.73 -6.63 -8.22
C LEU A 143 5.72 -5.18 -8.71
N VAL A 144 6.67 -4.40 -8.23
CA VAL A 144 6.93 -3.03 -8.67
C VAL A 144 8.35 -2.99 -9.19
N ALA A 145 8.48 -2.63 -10.45
CA ALA A 145 9.75 -2.43 -11.14
C ALA A 145 10.05 -0.92 -11.21
N ILE A 146 11.24 -0.51 -10.78
CA ILE A 146 11.76 0.82 -11.10
C ILE A 146 12.91 0.74 -12.11
N SER A 147 13.25 1.86 -12.74
CA SER A 147 14.36 1.92 -13.69
C SER A 147 15.69 1.44 -13.07
N ASP A 148 16.54 0.85 -13.91
CA ASP A 148 17.82 0.25 -13.50
C ASP A 148 18.85 1.22 -12.90
N ILE A 149 18.62 2.52 -12.97
CA ILE A 149 19.48 3.53 -12.36
C ILE A 149 18.86 4.14 -11.11
N GLY A 150 17.59 3.84 -10.83
CA GLY A 150 16.89 4.36 -9.68
C GLY A 150 17.35 3.73 -8.37
N VAL A 151 17.18 4.48 -7.28
CA VAL A 151 17.49 4.04 -5.91
C VAL A 151 16.22 3.94 -5.08
N ILE A 152 16.11 2.88 -4.28
CA ILE A 152 14.97 2.64 -3.40
C ILE A 152 15.42 2.83 -1.95
N GLN A 153 14.97 3.92 -1.32
CA GLN A 153 15.11 4.14 0.11
C GLN A 153 13.90 3.56 0.83
N ARG A 154 14.11 2.66 1.79
CA ARG A 154 13.03 1.98 2.51
C ARG A 154 13.47 1.56 3.91
N PRO A 155 12.53 1.34 4.84
CA PRO A 155 12.83 0.73 6.13
C PRO A 155 13.35 -0.71 5.97
N PRO A 156 14.13 -1.22 6.93
CA PRO A 156 14.58 -2.62 6.92
C PRO A 156 13.42 -3.60 6.72
N GLY A 157 13.58 -4.53 5.79
CA GLY A 157 12.58 -5.57 5.49
C GLY A 157 11.35 -5.11 4.71
N PHE A 158 11.12 -3.81 4.51
CA PHE A 158 9.95 -3.33 3.79
C PHE A 158 9.99 -3.69 2.30
N ALA A 159 9.06 -4.54 1.86
CA ALA A 159 8.81 -4.88 0.45
C ALA A 159 10.07 -5.26 -0.36
N THR A 160 11.07 -5.87 0.28
CA THR A 160 12.37 -6.20 -0.33
C THR A 160 12.26 -7.21 -1.46
N GLN A 161 11.15 -7.94 -1.53
CA GLN A 161 10.87 -8.96 -2.53
C GLN A 161 9.83 -8.53 -3.57
N GLN A 162 9.23 -7.36 -3.39
CA GLN A 162 8.14 -6.85 -4.23
C GLN A 162 8.55 -5.59 -4.98
N VAL A 163 9.38 -4.73 -4.39
CA VAL A 163 9.81 -3.46 -5.01
C VAL A 163 11.28 -3.57 -5.36
N LEU A 164 11.57 -3.68 -6.64
CA LEU A 164 12.88 -4.04 -7.18
C LEU A 164 13.22 -3.13 -8.36
N LYS A 165 14.49 -3.11 -8.73
CA LYS A 165 14.92 -2.55 -10.01
C LYS A 165 14.53 -3.51 -11.14
N ALA A 166 14.28 -2.99 -12.34
CA ALA A 166 13.75 -3.78 -13.45
C ALA A 166 14.68 -4.95 -13.82
N ASP A 167 16.01 -4.75 -13.78
CA ASP A 167 17.03 -5.78 -13.96
C ASP A 167 16.97 -6.95 -12.95
N GLN A 168 16.32 -6.77 -11.80
CA GLN A 168 16.18 -7.80 -10.76
C GLN A 168 14.87 -8.59 -10.84
N ILE A 169 13.88 -8.11 -11.59
CA ILE A 169 12.50 -8.64 -11.59
C ILE A 169 12.45 -10.07 -12.16
N THR A 170 13.18 -10.33 -13.25
CA THR A 170 13.16 -11.66 -13.92
C THR A 170 13.70 -12.76 -13.00
N LYS A 171 14.79 -12.49 -12.28
CA LYS A 171 15.34 -13.40 -11.27
C LYS A 171 14.32 -13.66 -10.17
N ARG A 172 13.67 -12.60 -9.67
CA ARG A 172 12.63 -12.72 -8.64
C ARG A 172 11.46 -13.61 -9.08
N ILE A 173 11.00 -13.46 -10.32
CA ILE A 173 9.92 -14.27 -10.91
C ILE A 173 10.34 -15.75 -10.97
N GLN A 174 11.57 -16.05 -11.40
CA GLN A 174 12.09 -17.41 -11.43
C GLN A 174 12.13 -18.04 -10.02
N GLU A 175 12.54 -17.28 -9.01
CA GLU A 175 12.51 -17.72 -7.60
C GLU A 175 11.09 -18.01 -7.11
N MET A 176 10.12 -17.17 -7.48
CA MET A 176 8.69 -17.38 -7.17
C MET A 176 8.18 -18.66 -7.80
N HIS A 177 8.41 -18.88 -9.11
CA HIS A 177 8.01 -20.11 -9.77
C HIS A 177 8.69 -21.35 -9.16
N ALA A 178 9.97 -21.28 -8.83
CA ALA A 178 10.67 -22.36 -8.15
C ALA A 178 10.08 -22.67 -6.77
N ALA A 179 9.65 -21.65 -6.02
CA ALA A 179 8.97 -21.82 -4.75
C ALA A 179 7.58 -22.47 -4.93
N TYR A 180 6.81 -22.03 -5.92
CA TYR A 180 5.51 -22.64 -6.22
C TYR A 180 5.62 -24.09 -6.66
N ARG A 181 6.58 -24.43 -7.53
CA ARG A 181 6.85 -25.82 -7.94
C ARG A 181 7.17 -26.72 -6.75
N ARG A 182 8.00 -26.24 -5.81
CA ARG A 182 8.33 -26.98 -4.59
C ARG A 182 7.13 -27.14 -3.66
N ALA A 183 6.30 -26.11 -3.51
CA ALA A 183 5.08 -26.23 -2.72
C ALA A 183 4.11 -27.23 -3.37
N SER A 184 3.85 -27.13 -4.67
CA SER A 184 2.93 -28.03 -5.37
C SER A 184 3.40 -29.49 -5.36
N SER A 185 4.71 -29.75 -5.44
CA SER A 185 5.23 -31.13 -5.37
C SER A 185 5.06 -31.73 -3.97
N LEU A 186 5.21 -30.93 -2.91
CA LEU A 186 5.02 -31.36 -1.51
C LEU A 186 3.54 -31.56 -1.13
N PHE A 187 2.62 -30.78 -1.73
CA PHE A 187 1.18 -30.92 -1.53
C PHE A 187 0.48 -31.81 -2.57
N SER A 188 1.23 -32.44 -3.47
CA SER A 188 0.71 -33.24 -4.61
C SER A 188 -0.10 -34.48 -4.22
N LEU A 189 -0.11 -34.87 -2.94
CA LEU A 189 -0.97 -35.95 -2.43
C LEU A 189 -2.42 -35.51 -2.14
N ASN A 190 -2.73 -34.21 -2.03
CA ASN A 190 -4.10 -33.73 -1.71
C ASN A 190 -4.73 -32.79 -2.77
N VAL A 191 -3.95 -32.29 -3.75
CA VAL A 191 -4.46 -31.31 -4.74
C VAL A 191 -4.99 -31.96 -6.02
N ARG A 192 -4.58 -33.21 -6.31
CA ARG A 192 -5.10 -33.98 -7.45
C ARG A 192 -6.60 -34.27 -7.34
N ASP A 193 -7.14 -34.34 -6.12
CA ASP A 193 -8.55 -34.63 -5.86
C ASP A 193 -9.47 -33.40 -5.95
N ALA A 194 -8.90 -32.20 -6.09
CA ALA A 194 -9.68 -30.96 -6.19
C ALA A 194 -9.84 -30.45 -7.64
N GLY A 195 -9.37 -31.14 -8.69
CA GLY A 195 -9.65 -30.76 -10.09
C GLY A 195 -9.07 -29.41 -10.58
N ALA A 196 -8.29 -28.71 -9.76
CA ALA A 196 -7.71 -27.40 -10.04
C ALA A 196 -6.25 -27.48 -10.53
N GLU A 197 -5.89 -28.49 -11.33
CA GLU A 197 -4.62 -28.42 -12.07
C GLU A 197 -4.75 -27.33 -13.14
N PHE A 198 -4.01 -26.24 -12.95
CA PHE A 198 -3.79 -25.19 -13.95
C PHE A 198 -2.88 -25.79 -15.03
N SER A 199 -3.47 -26.32 -16.10
CA SER A 199 -2.71 -26.90 -17.21
C SER A 199 -2.30 -25.83 -18.23
N ASP A 200 -1.35 -26.15 -19.11
CA ASP A 200 -0.89 -25.24 -20.17
C ASP A 200 -2.03 -24.80 -21.10
N ARG A 201 -3.02 -25.68 -21.31
CA ARG A 201 -4.25 -25.35 -22.05
C ARG A 201 -5.07 -24.28 -21.31
N LYS A 202 -5.23 -24.40 -19.99
CA LYS A 202 -5.93 -23.37 -19.20
C LYS A 202 -5.18 -22.04 -19.20
N VAL A 203 -3.85 -22.06 -19.10
CA VAL A 203 -3.01 -20.85 -19.19
C VAL A 203 -3.21 -20.15 -20.54
N THR A 204 -3.25 -20.91 -21.63
CA THR A 204 -3.51 -20.38 -22.98
C THR A 204 -4.91 -19.79 -23.09
N ASN A 205 -5.94 -20.52 -22.64
CA ASN A 205 -7.33 -20.03 -22.65
C ASN A 205 -7.51 -18.76 -21.80
N LEU A 206 -6.83 -18.68 -20.65
CA LEU A 206 -6.85 -17.49 -19.78
C LEU A 206 -6.22 -16.29 -20.48
N ALA A 207 -5.07 -16.50 -21.14
CA ALA A 207 -4.42 -15.45 -21.91
C ALA A 207 -5.34 -14.95 -23.03
N GLU A 208 -5.93 -15.85 -23.82
CA GLU A 208 -6.86 -15.52 -24.89
C GLU A 208 -8.10 -14.77 -24.39
N PHE A 209 -8.71 -15.24 -23.29
CA PHE A 209 -9.83 -14.54 -22.66
C PHE A 209 -9.46 -13.11 -22.26
N LEU A 210 -8.32 -12.91 -21.59
CA LEU A 210 -7.90 -11.58 -21.16
C LEU A 210 -7.59 -10.65 -22.34
N LEU A 211 -7.05 -11.19 -23.43
CA LEU A 211 -6.86 -10.44 -24.68
C LEU A 211 -8.20 -10.04 -25.33
N GLN A 212 -9.23 -10.88 -25.24
CA GLN A 212 -10.58 -10.54 -25.70
C GLN A 212 -11.24 -9.46 -24.83
N GLN A 213 -10.95 -9.45 -23.52
CA GLN A 213 -11.43 -8.41 -22.60
C GLN A 213 -10.61 -7.11 -22.67
N HIS A 214 -9.50 -7.11 -23.41
CA HIS A 214 -8.63 -5.95 -23.50
C HIS A 214 -9.30 -4.81 -24.29
N SER A 215 -9.34 -3.63 -23.68
CA SER A 215 -9.74 -2.40 -24.36
C SER A 215 -8.55 -1.44 -24.45
N PRO A 216 -8.04 -1.13 -25.65
CA PRO A 216 -6.97 -0.14 -25.79
C PRO A 216 -7.41 1.23 -25.27
N GLN A 217 -6.45 2.02 -24.77
CA GLN A 217 -6.75 3.38 -24.34
C GLN A 217 -7.24 4.21 -25.54
N PRO A 218 -8.37 4.93 -25.44
CA PRO A 218 -8.84 5.78 -26.52
C PRO A 218 -7.76 6.80 -26.87
N GLN A 219 -7.26 6.77 -28.10
CA GLN A 219 -6.44 7.85 -28.62
C GLN A 219 -7.37 9.06 -28.74
N LEU A 220 -7.16 10.10 -27.92
CA LEU A 220 -7.81 11.37 -28.16
C LEU A 220 -7.44 11.79 -29.59
N PRO A 221 -8.42 12.14 -30.45
CA PRO A 221 -8.08 12.67 -31.77
C PRO A 221 -7.14 13.86 -31.56
N PRO A 222 -6.15 14.07 -32.45
CA PRO A 222 -5.35 15.28 -32.42
C PRO A 222 -6.31 16.46 -32.29
N LEU A 223 -6.13 17.29 -31.26
CA LEU A 223 -6.81 18.58 -31.20
C LEU A 223 -6.62 19.21 -32.57
N GLU A 224 -7.70 19.30 -33.35
CA GLU A 224 -7.67 20.03 -34.60
C GLU A 224 -7.08 21.39 -34.26
N ALA A 225 -5.93 21.70 -34.87
CA ALA A 225 -5.31 23.00 -34.69
C ALA A 225 -6.41 24.02 -34.98
N PRO A 226 -6.65 25.00 -34.09
CA PRO A 226 -7.75 25.93 -34.28
C PRO A 226 -7.63 26.52 -35.67
N THR A 227 -8.59 26.17 -36.53
CA THR A 227 -8.71 26.72 -37.87
C THR A 227 -8.60 28.22 -37.70
N ALA A 228 -7.61 28.83 -38.35
CA ALA A 228 -7.34 30.25 -38.24
C ALA A 228 -8.67 31.00 -38.32
N LEU A 229 -9.00 31.70 -37.23
CA LEU A 229 -10.19 32.54 -37.18
C LEU A 229 -10.18 33.44 -38.42
N PRO A 230 -11.28 33.51 -39.20
CA PRO A 230 -11.35 34.46 -40.29
C PRO A 230 -11.16 35.87 -39.72
N ASN A 231 -10.25 36.60 -40.36
CA ASN A 231 -9.93 37.98 -40.07
C ASN A 231 -11.19 38.86 -40.01
N SER A 232 -11.05 39.91 -39.18
CA SER A 232 -11.76 41.20 -39.24
C SER A 232 -13.14 41.27 -38.60
N VAL A 233 -13.18 41.80 -37.37
CA VAL A 233 -14.03 42.98 -37.09
C VAL A 233 -13.22 43.96 -36.24
N GLU A 234 -12.97 45.13 -36.81
CA GLU A 234 -12.35 46.29 -36.20
C GLU A 234 -13.28 46.90 -35.13
N PRO A 235 -12.81 47.20 -33.91
CA PRO A 235 -13.66 47.84 -32.90
C PRO A 235 -13.83 49.33 -33.24
N PRO A 236 -15.05 49.90 -33.06
CA PRO A 236 -15.28 51.31 -33.34
C PRO A 236 -14.54 52.18 -32.32
N SER A 237 -13.91 53.21 -32.86
CA SER A 237 -13.19 54.28 -32.17
C SER A 237 -14.16 55.17 -31.38
N ILE A 238 -14.07 55.14 -30.05
CA ILE A 238 -14.72 56.11 -29.18
C ILE A 238 -13.73 57.27 -28.94
N SER A 239 -14.13 58.44 -29.40
CA SER A 239 -13.41 59.70 -29.32
C SER A 239 -13.38 60.26 -27.89
N ARG A 240 -12.18 60.70 -27.49
CA ARG A 240 -11.87 61.29 -26.18
C ARG A 240 -12.21 62.80 -26.18
N PRO A 241 -12.89 63.35 -25.15
CA PRO A 241 -12.98 64.79 -24.99
C PRO A 241 -11.66 65.38 -24.47
N LYS A 242 -11.24 66.50 -25.07
CA LYS A 242 -10.13 67.35 -24.65
C LYS A 242 -10.54 68.22 -23.46
N GLN A 243 -9.66 68.39 -22.47
CA GLN A 243 -9.45 69.66 -21.75
C GLN A 243 -8.04 69.64 -21.12
N VAL A 244 -7.10 70.43 -21.66
CA VAL A 244 -6.62 71.77 -21.23
C VAL A 244 -5.57 71.70 -20.11
N VAL A 245 -4.52 72.50 -20.27
CA VAL A 245 -3.13 72.30 -19.79
C VAL A 245 -2.74 73.37 -18.74
N LEU A 246 -2.26 72.90 -17.56
CA LEU A 246 -1.16 73.40 -16.66
C LEU A 246 -1.27 74.82 -16.00
N PRO A 247 -0.51 75.16 -14.91
CA PRO A 247 0.77 74.58 -14.48
C PRO A 247 1.10 74.34 -12.98
N VAL A 248 2.00 73.36 -12.79
CA VAL A 248 3.22 73.26 -11.93
C VAL A 248 3.33 74.04 -10.60
N ALA A 249 3.54 73.29 -9.51
CA ALA A 249 4.48 73.63 -8.42
C ALA A 249 5.09 72.34 -7.82
N LYS A 250 6.29 72.48 -7.25
CA LYS A 250 7.35 71.47 -7.06
C LYS A 250 7.32 70.73 -5.70
N SER A 251 8.02 69.57 -5.67
CA SER A 251 8.77 68.96 -4.54
C SER A 251 7.94 68.48 -3.32
N GLN A 252 8.27 67.44 -2.55
CA GLN A 252 9.40 66.53 -2.42
C GLN A 252 8.93 65.31 -1.60
N SER A 253 9.71 64.24 -1.66
CA SER A 253 9.63 62.97 -0.92
C SER A 253 9.44 63.09 0.59
N ASP A 254 8.68 62.17 1.19
CA ASP A 254 9.12 61.52 2.43
C ASP A 254 8.47 60.13 2.61
N GLN A 255 9.34 59.13 2.76
CA GLN A 255 9.04 57.79 3.27
C GLN A 255 9.13 57.83 4.79
N SER A 256 8.28 57.08 5.49
CA SER A 256 8.67 56.52 6.79
C SER A 256 7.92 55.22 7.14
N PRO A 257 8.56 54.35 7.97
CA PRO A 257 8.29 52.92 8.05
C PRO A 257 7.69 52.49 9.41
N LEU A 258 7.46 51.17 9.54
CA LEU A 258 6.99 50.45 10.74
C LEU A 258 7.80 50.76 12.02
N PRO A 259 7.17 50.62 13.22
CA PRO A 259 7.90 50.46 14.47
C PRO A 259 7.84 49.02 15.04
N ARG A 260 8.95 48.63 15.67
CA ARG A 260 9.10 47.60 16.70
C ARG A 260 9.95 48.24 17.82
N PRO A 261 9.70 47.97 19.12
CA PRO A 261 10.82 47.70 20.05
C PRO A 261 10.54 46.55 21.05
N GLN A 262 11.47 45.60 21.31
CA GLN A 262 12.56 45.55 22.36
C GLN A 262 12.03 45.10 23.76
N THR A 263 12.68 44.37 24.68
CA THR A 263 13.95 43.61 24.85
C THR A 263 13.85 42.81 26.18
N ALA A 264 14.72 41.81 26.40
CA ALA A 264 14.80 40.91 27.56
C ALA A 264 15.31 41.53 28.88
N PRO A 265 15.34 40.76 29.99
CA PRO A 265 16.61 40.57 30.72
C PRO A 265 16.86 39.13 31.25
N ALA A 266 18.10 38.88 31.69
CA ALA A 266 18.61 37.69 32.42
C ALA A 266 19.49 38.16 33.62
N PRO A 267 20.20 37.30 34.39
CA PRO A 267 19.73 36.42 35.48
C PRO A 267 20.47 36.67 36.83
N ILE A 268 19.94 36.24 37.99
CA ILE A 268 20.70 36.18 39.28
C ILE A 268 20.25 34.98 40.16
N THR A 269 21.24 34.45 40.89
CA THR A 269 21.43 33.19 41.63
C THR A 269 20.95 33.13 43.09
N LEU A 270 20.60 31.91 43.54
CA LEU A 270 20.64 31.23 44.86
C LEU A 270 20.93 31.98 46.18
N LYS A 271 20.14 31.70 47.25
CA LYS A 271 20.56 31.02 48.53
C LYS A 271 19.47 30.94 49.64
N ASP A 272 19.29 29.71 50.15
CA ASP A 272 19.09 29.15 51.52
C ASP A 272 18.41 29.90 52.70
N SER A 273 17.47 29.20 53.36
CA SER A 273 17.44 28.79 54.81
C SER A 273 16.02 28.33 55.24
N ALA A 274 15.76 27.06 55.61
CA ALA A 274 15.65 26.49 56.98
C ALA A 274 14.59 27.18 57.91
N SER A 275 13.71 26.55 58.72
CA SER A 275 13.65 25.19 59.30
C SER A 275 12.30 24.93 60.02
N THR A 276 11.87 23.66 60.02
CA THR A 276 11.24 22.83 61.09
C THR A 276 9.98 23.27 61.88
N THR A 277 8.95 22.40 61.96
CA THR A 277 8.49 21.70 63.20
C THR A 277 7.65 20.45 62.85
N VAL A 278 7.69 19.41 63.69
CA VAL A 278 7.36 18.00 63.43
C VAL A 278 6.49 17.39 64.56
N LYS A 279 5.67 16.37 64.22
CA LYS A 279 5.17 15.19 65.00
C LYS A 279 3.91 15.31 65.90
N PRO A 280 3.28 14.19 66.40
CA PRO A 280 3.47 12.74 66.11
C PRO A 280 2.21 11.80 66.04
N GLN A 281 2.37 10.69 65.30
CA GLN A 281 2.08 9.24 65.56
C GLN A 281 0.85 8.72 66.35
N THR A 282 0.27 7.59 65.89
CA THR A 282 0.39 6.25 66.55
C THR A 282 -0.20 5.06 65.75
N GLN A 283 0.54 3.94 65.74
CA GLN A 283 0.10 2.56 65.43
C GLN A 283 -0.32 1.85 66.74
N PRO A 284 -0.95 0.66 66.71
CA PRO A 284 -0.16 -0.59 66.84
C PRO A 284 -0.73 -1.85 66.13
N ALA A 285 0.13 -2.87 65.95
CA ALA A 285 -0.18 -4.28 65.63
C ALA A 285 -0.13 -5.15 66.93
N PRO A 286 -0.54 -6.45 67.02
CA PRO A 286 0.06 -7.58 66.27
C PRO A 286 -0.88 -8.78 65.91
N SER A 287 -0.32 -9.78 65.19
CA SER A 287 -0.93 -11.01 64.63
C SER A 287 -1.42 -12.06 65.65
N PRO A 288 -2.21 -13.08 65.22
CA PRO A 288 -1.64 -14.41 64.86
C PRO A 288 -2.35 -15.19 63.70
N GLN A 289 -1.62 -16.11 63.05
CA GLN A 289 -2.14 -17.23 62.20
C GLN A 289 -2.52 -18.45 63.10
N PRO A 290 -3.16 -19.59 62.67
CA PRO A 290 -3.31 -20.18 61.32
C PRO A 290 -4.67 -20.90 60.94
N GLN A 291 -4.83 -21.16 59.63
CA GLN A 291 -5.56 -22.25 58.91
C GLN A 291 -7.03 -22.63 59.23
N THR A 292 -7.89 -22.63 58.19
CA THR A 292 -8.75 -23.77 57.71
C THR A 292 -9.62 -23.34 56.52
N THR A 293 -9.62 -24.11 55.43
CA THR A 293 -10.64 -24.14 54.36
C THR A 293 -11.96 -24.76 54.87
N PRO A 294 -13.08 -24.87 54.10
CA PRO A 294 -13.54 -24.19 52.88
C PRO A 294 -15.00 -23.65 52.99
N ALA A 295 -15.39 -22.60 52.26
CA ALA A 295 -16.76 -22.49 51.71
C ALA A 295 -16.90 -21.28 50.76
N ARG A 296 -17.27 -21.65 49.54
CA ARG A 296 -17.89 -20.88 48.45
C ARG A 296 -18.69 -19.64 48.92
N ALA A 297 -18.22 -18.47 48.51
CA ALA A 297 -19.03 -17.27 48.35
C ALA A 297 -18.67 -16.63 46.99
N VAL A 298 -19.71 -16.30 46.24
CA VAL A 298 -19.71 -15.79 44.87
C VAL A 298 -18.97 -14.45 44.80
N PRO A 299 -17.98 -14.24 43.91
CA PRO A 299 -17.50 -12.91 43.60
C PRO A 299 -18.33 -12.29 42.48
N SER A 300 -18.82 -11.11 42.84
CA SER A 300 -19.28 -10.02 42.00
C SER A 300 -18.44 -9.85 40.74
N SER A 301 -19.13 -9.80 39.60
CA SER A 301 -18.64 -9.49 38.27
C SER A 301 -17.89 -8.15 38.20
N ALA A 302 -16.58 -8.23 37.92
CA ALA A 302 -15.77 -7.15 37.38
C ALA A 302 -14.84 -7.76 36.31
N GLU A 303 -14.80 -7.12 35.15
CA GLU A 303 -14.25 -7.56 33.87
C GLU A 303 -12.87 -8.21 33.97
N THR A 304 -12.82 -9.51 33.67
CA THR A 304 -11.57 -10.20 33.34
C THR A 304 -11.24 -9.92 31.88
N ALA A 305 -10.40 -8.92 31.62
CA ALA A 305 -9.76 -8.78 30.32
C ALA A 305 -8.91 -10.03 30.06
N LEU A 306 -9.27 -10.83 29.06
CA LEU A 306 -8.47 -11.98 28.64
C LEU A 306 -7.06 -11.49 28.24
N VAL A 307 -6.08 -11.75 29.09
CA VAL A 307 -4.67 -11.51 28.76
C VAL A 307 -4.32 -12.43 27.59
N PRO A 308 -3.86 -11.89 26.44
CA PRO A 308 -3.53 -12.72 25.29
C PRO A 308 -2.36 -13.65 25.59
N ALA A 309 -2.50 -14.94 25.28
CA ALA A 309 -1.47 -15.96 25.46
C ALA A 309 -1.13 -16.66 24.14
N CYS A 310 0.13 -17.08 23.99
CA CYS A 310 0.60 -17.78 22.81
C CYS A 310 -0.12 -19.12 22.66
N ARG A 311 -0.67 -19.39 21.48
CA ARG A 311 -1.33 -20.68 21.19
C ARG A 311 -0.37 -21.87 21.23
N ALA A 312 0.91 -21.67 20.93
CA ALA A 312 1.89 -22.75 20.83
C ALA A 312 2.51 -23.12 22.20
N CYS A 313 2.86 -22.14 23.02
CA CYS A 313 3.57 -22.36 24.29
C CYS A 313 2.90 -21.75 25.52
N GLY A 314 1.80 -21.01 25.38
CA GLY A 314 1.11 -20.35 26.50
C GLY A 314 1.76 -19.06 27.01
N SER A 315 2.91 -18.65 26.47
CA SER A 315 3.59 -17.42 26.90
C SER A 315 2.77 -16.15 26.66
N SER A 316 2.88 -15.18 27.58
CA SER A 316 2.34 -13.82 27.45
C SER A 316 3.31 -12.85 26.77
N HIS A 317 4.54 -13.27 26.42
CA HIS A 317 5.51 -12.44 25.71
C HIS A 317 5.17 -12.33 24.23
N LEU A 318 4.13 -11.55 23.94
CA LEU A 318 3.56 -11.39 22.62
C LEU A 318 3.73 -9.97 22.10
N ALA A 319 4.19 -9.87 20.85
CA ALA A 319 4.14 -8.63 20.08
C ALA A 319 3.12 -8.76 18.96
N VAL A 320 2.26 -7.76 18.78
CA VAL A 320 1.39 -7.66 17.61
C VAL A 320 2.23 -7.28 16.39
N VAL A 321 2.19 -8.13 15.36
CA VAL A 321 2.92 -7.97 14.10
C VAL A 321 1.94 -8.07 12.94
N TYR A 322 2.21 -7.35 11.85
CA TYR A 322 1.41 -7.40 10.63
C TYR A 322 1.92 -8.50 9.69
N GLY A 323 1.00 -9.24 9.05
CA GLY A 323 1.32 -10.24 8.02
C GLY A 323 0.26 -10.30 6.92
N LYS A 324 0.35 -11.34 6.08
CA LYS A 324 -0.49 -11.54 4.88
C LYS A 324 -2.00 -11.48 5.13
N TYR A 325 -2.47 -11.84 6.33
CA TYR A 325 -3.89 -11.91 6.68
C TYR A 325 -4.29 -10.90 7.77
N GLY A 326 -3.49 -9.86 7.99
CA GLY A 326 -3.68 -8.85 9.03
C GLY A 326 -2.78 -9.06 10.25
N TYR A 327 -3.16 -8.47 11.38
CA TYR A 327 -2.40 -8.52 12.62
C TYR A 327 -2.51 -9.87 13.30
N TYR A 328 -1.39 -10.36 13.84
CA TYR A 328 -1.29 -11.56 14.66
C TYR A 328 -0.28 -11.34 15.79
N PHE A 329 -0.35 -12.15 16.84
CA PHE A 329 0.67 -12.16 17.90
C PHE A 329 1.85 -13.03 17.48
N LYS A 330 3.06 -12.46 17.51
CA LYS A 330 4.33 -13.17 17.44
C LYS A 330 4.84 -13.39 18.86
N CYS A 331 5.09 -14.64 19.22
CA CYS A 331 5.66 -15.00 20.52
C CYS A 331 7.17 -14.79 20.52
N ALA A 332 7.70 -14.12 21.54
CA ALA A 332 9.14 -13.97 21.72
C ALA A 332 9.82 -15.26 22.20
N ASP A 333 9.10 -16.11 22.96
CA ASP A 333 9.71 -17.28 23.59
C ASP A 333 9.81 -18.50 22.65
N CYS A 334 8.83 -18.69 21.76
CA CYS A 334 8.77 -19.86 20.88
C CYS A 334 8.68 -19.51 19.39
N GLU A 335 8.75 -18.22 19.05
CA GLU A 335 8.57 -17.70 17.70
C GLU A 335 7.23 -18.08 17.03
N GLY A 336 6.28 -18.62 17.79
CA GLY A 336 4.99 -19.07 17.28
C GLY A 336 4.07 -17.90 16.93
N ASN A 337 3.23 -18.11 15.91
CA ASN A 337 2.24 -17.14 15.48
C ASN A 337 0.86 -17.49 16.06
N THR A 338 0.21 -16.54 16.73
CA THR A 338 -1.13 -16.70 17.30
C THR A 338 -2.10 -15.70 16.64
N PRO A 339 -3.18 -16.17 15.99
CA PRO A 339 -4.11 -15.27 15.31
C PRO A 339 -4.85 -14.39 16.33
N ILE A 340 -5.00 -13.10 16.03
CA ILE A 340 -5.80 -12.18 16.84
C ILE A 340 -7.26 -12.26 16.37
N LYS A 341 -8.14 -12.75 17.26
CA LYS A 341 -9.59 -12.83 17.03
C LYS A 341 -10.28 -11.98 18.08
N VAL A 342 -10.58 -10.74 17.72
CA VAL A 342 -11.20 -9.74 18.59
C VAL A 342 -12.50 -9.28 17.98
N ASN A 343 -13.54 -9.27 18.80
CA ASN A 343 -14.87 -8.82 18.43
C ASN A 343 -15.22 -7.59 19.28
N CYS A 344 -16.04 -6.73 18.71
CA CYS A 344 -16.67 -5.62 19.40
C CYS A 344 -17.73 -6.14 20.37
N ALA A 345 -18.19 -5.28 21.29
CA ALA A 345 -19.23 -5.64 22.26
C ALA A 345 -20.55 -6.11 21.61
N ASN A 346 -20.82 -5.64 20.39
CA ASN A 346 -21.96 -6.04 19.56
C ASN A 346 -21.81 -7.41 18.88
N GLY A 347 -20.67 -8.09 19.07
CA GLY A 347 -20.36 -9.39 18.49
C GLY A 347 -19.75 -9.35 17.08
N GLU A 348 -19.68 -8.19 16.43
CA GLU A 348 -19.04 -8.03 15.13
C GLU A 348 -17.52 -8.06 15.24
N LYS A 349 -16.85 -8.38 14.13
CA LYS A 349 -15.38 -8.42 14.08
C LYS A 349 -14.80 -7.01 14.24
N ALA A 350 -13.97 -6.80 15.26
CA ALA A 350 -13.32 -5.51 15.48
C ALA A 350 -12.21 -5.26 14.46
N LYS A 351 -12.07 -4.00 14.01
CA LYS A 351 -10.92 -3.57 13.20
C LYS A 351 -9.79 -3.14 14.13
N ILE A 352 -8.55 -3.50 13.80
CA ILE A 352 -7.38 -3.09 14.58
C ILE A 352 -6.70 -1.89 13.90
N SER A 353 -6.48 -0.83 14.66
CA SER A 353 -5.69 0.35 14.27
C SER A 353 -4.40 0.41 15.10
N LYS A 354 -3.34 1.02 14.57
CA LYS A 354 -2.02 1.13 15.23
C LYS A 354 -1.61 2.59 15.37
N ARG A 355 -1.07 2.97 16.53
CA ARG A 355 -0.41 4.27 16.78
C ARG A 355 0.88 4.02 17.57
N GLY A 356 2.03 4.14 16.92
CA GLY A 356 3.32 3.81 17.55
C GLY A 356 3.37 2.34 17.99
N ARG A 357 3.52 2.10 19.31
CA ARG A 357 3.49 0.76 19.92
C ARG A 357 2.11 0.31 20.36
N GLU A 358 1.12 1.18 20.29
CA GLU A 358 -0.23 0.95 20.77
C GLU A 358 -1.13 0.46 19.65
N PHE A 359 -1.95 -0.53 19.95
CA PHE A 359 -2.95 -1.10 19.06
C PHE A 359 -4.32 -0.87 19.66
N TYR A 360 -5.28 -0.49 18.82
CA TYR A 360 -6.62 -0.10 19.24
C TYR A 360 -7.67 -0.91 18.48
N LEU A 361 -8.74 -1.34 19.16
CA LEU A 361 -9.95 -1.85 18.54
C LEU A 361 -10.82 -0.68 18.09
N VAL A 362 -11.22 -0.70 16.82
CA VAL A 362 -12.17 0.23 16.22
C VAL A 362 -13.45 -0.56 15.94
N CYS A 363 -14.51 -0.15 16.61
CA CYS A 363 -15.84 -0.73 16.54
C CYS A 363 -16.82 0.31 15.99
N GLN A 364 -17.82 -0.10 15.20
CA GLN A 364 -18.80 0.83 14.64
C GLN A 364 -19.65 1.50 15.74
N ASP A 365 -19.92 0.75 16.81
CA ASP A 365 -20.76 1.21 17.92
C ASP A 365 -20.00 1.97 19.02
N ALA A 366 -18.68 2.09 18.88
CA ALA A 366 -17.85 2.80 19.86
C ALA A 366 -17.43 4.17 19.31
N PRO A 367 -17.69 5.27 20.03
CA PRO A 367 -17.34 6.61 19.57
C PRO A 367 -15.81 6.83 19.50
N HIS A 368 -15.03 6.04 20.22
CA HIS A 368 -13.57 6.15 20.27
C HIS A 368 -12.90 4.76 20.18
N PRO A 369 -11.75 4.64 19.50
CA PRO A 369 -10.96 3.42 19.52
C PRO A 369 -10.51 3.04 20.95
N GLN A 370 -10.64 1.77 21.31
CA GLN A 370 -10.27 1.25 22.62
C GLN A 370 -8.88 0.62 22.58
N LEU A 371 -8.01 0.91 23.55
CA LEU A 371 -6.68 0.32 23.61
C LEU A 371 -6.79 -1.20 23.76
N PHE A 372 -6.14 -1.93 22.86
CA PHE A 372 -6.14 -3.38 22.77
C PHE A 372 -4.85 -3.99 23.31
N HIS A 373 -3.70 -3.49 22.83
CA HIS A 373 -2.39 -4.06 23.14
C HIS A 373 -1.31 -2.99 23.00
N VAL A 374 -0.25 -3.10 23.78
CA VAL A 374 0.96 -2.28 23.61
C VAL A 374 2.14 -3.22 23.41
N ASN A 375 2.84 -3.08 22.29
CA ASN A 375 4.03 -3.89 22.04
C ASN A 375 5.15 -3.53 23.05
N PRO A 376 5.93 -4.53 23.49
CA PRO A 376 7.09 -4.30 24.34
C PRO A 376 8.08 -3.34 23.68
N GLU A 377 8.93 -2.70 24.49
CA GLU A 377 10.01 -1.86 23.99
C GLU A 377 11.02 -2.73 23.24
N THR A 378 11.39 -2.28 22.04
CA THR A 378 12.38 -2.91 21.16
C THR A 378 13.79 -2.47 21.49
#